data_AF-A0A370U968-F1
#
_entry.id   AF-A0A370U968-F1
#
_cell.length_a   1.000
_cell.length_b   1.000
_cell.length_c   1.000
_cell.angle_alpha   90.00
_cell.angle_beta   90.00
_cell.angle_gamma   90.00
#
_symmetry.space_group_name_H-M   'P 1'
#
loop_
_entity.id
_entity.type
_entity.pdbx_description
1 polymer ?
#
loop_
_entity_poly.entity_id
_entity_poly.type
_entity_poly.pdbx_seq_one_letter_code
_entity_poly.pdbx_strand_id
1 'polypeptide(L)' 'MTKSIQDQLTSVRVARVAEICGITRKAVYGWIARGRLPRTEYTGETDYAKQLEEATNGAVIAQELLNPKADTEAA' A
#
# COMPACT_ATOMS: atom_id res chain seq x y z
N MET A 1 0.17 -14.70 8.70
CA MET A 1 0.45 -14.60 7.26
C MET A 1 0.35 -13.13 6.89
N THR A 2 1.47 -12.41 6.90
CA THR A 2 1.50 -11.01 6.45
C THR A 2 1.28 -10.99 4.94
N LYS A 3 0.29 -10.22 4.49
CA LYS A 3 0.01 -10.11 3.05
C LYS A 3 1.03 -9.15 2.44
N SER A 4 1.72 -9.59 1.40
CA SER A 4 2.61 -8.70 0.66
C SER A 4 1.80 -7.60 -0.02
N ILE A 5 2.39 -6.42 -0.23
CA ILE A 5 1.76 -5.31 -0.97
C ILE A 5 1.22 -5.78 -2.32
N GLN A 6 1.95 -6.69 -3.00
CA GLN A 6 1.47 -7.29 -4.24
C GLN A 6 0.13 -8.02 -4.06
N ASP A 7 -0.02 -8.80 -2.99
CA ASP A 7 -1.23 -9.59 -2.72
C ASP A 7 -2.42 -8.68 -2.41
N GLN A 8 -2.21 -7.67 -1.55
CA GLN A 8 -3.21 -6.65 -1.23
C GLN A 8 -3.67 -5.86 -2.47
N LEU A 9 -2.72 -5.41 -3.30
CA LEU A 9 -3.01 -4.68 -4.55
C LEU A 9 -3.67 -5.57 -5.61
N THR A 10 -3.31 -6.86 -5.67
CA THR A 10 -3.90 -7.80 -6.62
C THR A 10 -5.34 -8.15 -6.22
N SER A 11 -5.63 -8.25 -4.92
CA SER A 11 -6.98 -8.47 -4.38
C SER A 11 -7.96 -7.34 -4.79
N VAL A 12 -7.52 -6.08 -4.70
CA VAL A 12 -8.35 -4.89 -5.01
C VAL A 12 -8.34 -4.50 -6.49
N ARG A 13 -7.41 -5.08 -7.25
CA ARG A 13 -6.99 -4.69 -8.62
C ARG A 13 -6.20 -3.38 -8.65
N VAL A 14 -5.05 -3.43 -9.30
CA VAL A 14 -4.11 -2.32 -9.53
C VAL A 14 -4.77 -1.08 -10.15
N ALA A 15 -5.75 -1.26 -11.05
CA ALA A 15 -6.46 -0.16 -11.67
C ALA A 15 -7.26 0.66 -10.63
N ARG A 16 -7.96 -0.03 -9.72
CA ARG A 16 -8.76 0.62 -8.69
C ARG A 16 -7.89 1.36 -7.69
N VAL A 17 -6.74 0.78 -7.32
CA VAL A 17 -5.75 1.45 -6.47
C VAL A 17 -5.24 2.74 -7.10
N ALA A 18 -4.93 2.70 -8.40
CA ALA A 18 -4.48 3.88 -9.13
C ALA A 18 -5.55 4.99 -9.12
N GLU A 19 -6.83 4.63 -9.31
CA GLU A 19 -7.96 5.57 -9.26
C GLU A 19 -8.17 6.18 -7.88
N ILE A 20 -8.14 5.36 -6.81
CA ILE A 20 -8.30 5.81 -5.42
C ILE A 20 -7.20 6.79 -5.04
N CYS A 21 -5.95 6.43 -5.34
CA CYS A 21 -4.79 7.25 -5.00
C CYS A 21 -4.58 8.43 -5.96
N GLY A 22 -5.36 8.54 -7.05
CA GLY A 22 -5.18 9.58 -8.08
C GLY A 22 -3.84 9.50 -8.82
N ILE A 23 -3.21 8.32 -8.86
CA ILE A 23 -1.91 8.10 -9.48
C ILE A 23 -2.01 7.26 -10.75
N THR A 24 -0.91 7.18 -11.50
CA THR A 24 -0.86 6.29 -12.66
C THR A 24 -0.68 4.83 -12.25
N ARG A 25 -1.28 3.90 -13.02
CA ARG A 25 -1.05 2.45 -12.86
C ARG A 25 0.44 2.09 -12.83
N LYS A 26 1.26 2.82 -13.58
CA LYS A 26 2.73 2.65 -13.60
C LYS A 26 3.36 2.92 -12.24
N ALA A 27 2.87 3.91 -11.48
CA ALA A 27 3.33 4.17 -10.11
C ALA A 27 3.00 2.98 -9.20
N VAL A 28 1.78 2.43 -9.30
CA VAL A 28 1.37 1.22 -8.54
C VAL A 28 2.23 0.01 -8.90
N TYR A 29 2.50 -0.23 -10.19
CA TYR A 29 3.46 -1.26 -10.60
C TYR A 29 4.87 -1.01 -10.05
N GLY A 30 5.29 0.25 -9.95
CA GLY A 30 6.53 0.65 -9.29
C GLY A 30 6.55 0.29 -7.80
N TRP A 31 5.41 0.39 -7.11
CA TRP A 31 5.27 -0.05 -5.71
C TRP A 31 5.32 -1.57 -5.58
N ILE A 32 4.67 -2.30 -6.49
CA ILE A 32 4.73 -3.77 -6.54
C ILE A 32 6.16 -4.25 -6.80
N ALA A 33 6.83 -3.69 -7.81
CA ALA A 33 8.21 -4.04 -8.17
C ALA A 33 9.18 -3.73 -7.03
N ARG A 34 8.92 -2.66 -6.27
CA ARG A 34 9.67 -2.35 -5.06
C ARG A 34 9.19 -3.17 -3.87
N GLY A 35 7.97 -3.68 -3.83
CA GLY A 35 7.36 -4.29 -2.64
C GLY A 35 7.21 -3.32 -1.46
N ARG A 36 7.20 -2.00 -1.70
CA ARG A 36 7.04 -0.94 -0.69
C ARG A 36 6.36 0.30 -1.28
N LEU A 37 5.63 1.01 -0.44
CA LEU A 37 5.06 2.33 -0.73
C LEU A 37 6.17 3.39 -0.95
N PRO A 38 5.87 4.51 -1.63
CA PRO A 38 6.84 5.58 -1.85
C PRO A 38 7.24 6.23 -0.52
N ARG A 39 8.47 6.76 -0.46
CA ARG A 39 9.02 7.42 0.74
C ARG A 39 8.17 8.60 1.24
N THR A 40 7.34 9.17 0.37
CA THR A 40 6.38 10.24 0.71
C THR A 40 5.33 9.80 1.72
N GLU A 41 5.01 8.50 1.75
CA GLU A 41 4.12 7.94 2.76
C GLU A 41 4.77 7.90 4.15
N TYR A 42 6.08 7.63 4.18
CA TYR A 42 6.85 7.61 5.41
C TYR A 42 7.15 9.01 5.94
N THR A 43 7.12 10.03 5.08
CA THR A 43 7.27 11.45 5.47
C THR A 43 5.93 12.13 5.76
N GLY A 44 4.79 11.44 5.57
CA GLY A 44 3.46 11.98 5.81
C GLY A 44 3.01 13.03 4.78
N GLU A 45 3.67 13.08 3.62
CA GLU A 45 3.25 13.94 2.50
C GLU A 45 2.09 13.32 1.71
N THR A 46 1.92 12.00 1.80
CA THR A 46 0.84 11.25 1.15
C THR A 46 0.25 10.19 2.07
N ASP A 47 -1.08 10.01 2.01
CA ASP A 47 -1.85 9.02 2.78
C ASP A 47 -2.48 7.94 1.85
N TYR A 48 -1.72 7.42 0.88
CA TYR A 48 -2.21 6.36 -0.03
C TYR A 48 -2.66 5.11 0.71
N ALA A 49 -1.96 4.71 1.78
CA ALA A 49 -2.29 3.51 2.54
C ALA A 49 -3.67 3.63 3.20
N LYS A 50 -3.95 4.80 3.77
CA LYS A 50 -5.23 5.12 4.43
C LYS A 50 -6.37 5.27 3.42
N GLN A 51 -6.14 5.97 2.31
CA GLN A 51 -7.12 6.07 1.22
C GLN A 51 -7.51 4.70 0.68
N LEU A 52 -6.55 3.78 0.55
CA LEU A 52 -6.81 2.42 0.12
C LEU A 52 -7.62 1.65 1.14
N GLU A 53 -7.31 1.76 2.42
CA GLU A 53 -8.09 1.13 3.49
C GLU A 53 -9.54 1.60 3.50
N GLU A 54 -9.77 2.91 3.42
CA GLU A 54 -11.10 3.50 3.37
C GLU A 54 -11.87 3.07 2.11
N ALA A 55 -11.24 3.16 0.94
CA ALA A 55 -11.89 2.82 -0.32
C ALA A 55 -12.12 1.32 -0.54
N THR A 56 -11.36 0.48 0.16
CA THR A 56 -11.49 -0.99 0.10
C THR A 56 -12.27 -1.55 1.29
N ASN A 57 -12.78 -0.67 2.15
CA ASN A 57 -13.59 -1.00 3.32
C ASN A 57 -12.89 -2.04 4.23
N GLY A 58 -11.57 -1.90 4.40
CA GLY A 58 -10.73 -2.78 5.21
C GLY A 58 -10.19 -4.04 4.50
N ALA A 59 -10.35 -4.17 3.18
CA ALA A 59 -9.71 -5.28 2.45
C ALA A 59 -8.18 -5.11 2.35
N VAL A 60 -7.70 -3.86 2.43
CA VAL A 60 -6.29 -3.49 2.50
C VAL A 60 -6.09 -2.70 3.79
N ILE A 61 -5.11 -3.08 4.59
CA ILE A 61 -4.84 -2.43 5.87
C ILE A 61 -3.64 -1.51 5.69
N ALA A 62 -3.81 -0.23 6.04
CA ALA A 62 -2.76 0.78 5.87
C ALA A 62 -1.48 0.38 6.62
N GLN A 63 -1.64 -0.13 7.84
CA GLN A 63 -0.53 -0.63 8.66
C GLN A 63 0.23 -1.81 8.02
N GLU A 64 -0.46 -2.74 7.34
CA GLU A 64 0.20 -3.86 6.66
C GLU A 64 0.99 -3.37 5.43
N LEU A 65 0.48 -2.36 4.72
CA LEU A 65 1.18 -1.73 3.59
C LEU A 65 2.43 -0.95 4.03
N LEU A 66 2.33 -0.21 5.14
CA LEU A 66 3.40 0.63 5.69
C LEU A 66 4.49 -0.21 6.39
N ASN A 67 4.07 -1.27 7.08
CA ASN A 67 4.96 -2.10 7.88
C ASN A 67 4.81 -3.61 7.57
N PRO A 68 5.36 -4.09 6.45
CA PRO A 68 5.39 -5.52 6.15
C PRO A 68 6.31 -6.33 7.09
N LYS A 69 7.08 -5.67 7.97
CA LYS A 69 7.91 -6.26 9.03
C LYS A 69 7.64 -5.56 10.39
N ALA A 70 6.49 -5.80 10.99
CA ALA A 70 6.28 -5.51 12.42
C ALA A 70 6.79 -6.66 13.33
N ASP A 71 7.82 -7.38 12.92
CA ASP A 71 8.64 -8.23 13.78
C ASP A 71 10.08 -7.98 13.35
N THR A 72 10.87 -7.26 14.15
CA THR A 72 11.97 -6.44 13.61
C THR A 72 12.14 -5.09 14.31
N GLU A 73 12.50 -5.06 15.59
CA GLU A 73 13.01 -3.89 16.35
C GLU A 73 12.04 -3.19 17.32
N ALA A 74 11.67 -3.95 18.35
CA ALA A 74 11.55 -3.43 19.71
C ALA A 74 12.47 -4.27 20.61
N ALA A 75 13.77 -3.93 20.64
CA ALA A 75 14.73 -4.29 21.70
C ALA A 75 16.07 -3.61 21.43
#